data_AF-I2CRN6-F1
#
_entry.id   AF-I2CRN6-F1
#
_cell.length_a   1.000
_cell.length_b   1.000
_cell.length_c   1.000
_cell.angle_alpha   90.00
_cell.angle_beta   90.00
_cell.angle_gamma   90.00
#
_symmetry.space_group_name_H-M   'P 1'
#
loop_
_entity.id
_entity.type
_entity.pdbx_description
1 polymer ?
#
loop_
_entity_poly.entity_id
_entity_poly.type
_entity_poly.pdbx_seq_one_letter_code
_entity_poly.pdbx_strand_id
1 'polypeptide(L)'
;MAVLDNATDRSMEKLSDQYECDRTLDTIECNGYCRVALQFPDEMLKDAPRVCQFLMAQSKIRQKREKERQHDVSEHTEPLFFVIGDTSYGSCCVDEVAAQHLDADLVVHYGHACLSPTSRLPVLYVFGRKPLTQTLQAIATCLSTTLLARSKEKRAFLFYELAYEAIIPDVALEMNKQLVGSHVDVTAARLPLASVSPIMPFSEEGQYLA
;
A
#
# COMPACT_ATOMS: atom_id res chain seq x y z
N MET A 1 -6.63 -33.27 -13.72
CA MET A 1 -5.42 -32.43 -13.64
C MET A 1 -5.46 -31.46 -14.82
N ALA A 2 -6.09 -30.29 -14.64
CA ALA A 2 -6.02 -29.25 -15.65
C ALA A 2 -4.63 -28.61 -15.56
N VAL A 3 -3.88 -28.62 -16.66
CA VAL A 3 -2.68 -27.82 -16.82
C VAL A 3 -3.14 -26.37 -16.79
N LEU A 4 -2.99 -25.70 -15.65
CA LEU A 4 -3.19 -24.26 -15.57
C LEU A 4 -2.06 -23.61 -16.36
N ASP A 5 -2.46 -22.74 -17.29
CA ASP A 5 -1.60 -22.13 -18.29
C ASP A 5 -0.55 -21.21 -17.63
N ASN A 6 0.74 -21.47 -17.86
CA ASN A 6 1.89 -20.83 -17.20
C ASN A 6 1.91 -19.28 -17.35
N ALA A 7 1.27 -18.76 -18.40
CA ALA A 7 1.09 -17.33 -18.62
C ALA A 7 0.08 -16.69 -17.65
N THR A 8 -0.98 -17.43 -17.30
CA THR A 8 -2.03 -16.99 -16.37
C THR A 8 -1.47 -16.94 -14.95
N ASP A 9 -0.67 -17.93 -14.57
CA ASP A 9 -0.03 -18.01 -13.25
C ASP A 9 0.94 -16.83 -13.02
N ARG A 10 1.83 -16.57 -13.99
CA ARG A 10 2.74 -15.42 -13.97
C ARG A 10 1.99 -14.07 -13.97
N SER A 11 0.84 -13.99 -14.63
CA SER A 11 0.02 -12.76 -14.61
C SER A 11 -0.61 -12.51 -13.23
N MET A 12 -0.97 -13.58 -12.51
CA MET A 12 -1.56 -13.50 -11.18
C MET A 12 -0.51 -13.20 -10.12
N GLU A 13 0.70 -13.76 -10.21
CA GLU A 13 1.83 -13.37 -9.36
C GLU A 13 2.14 -11.87 -9.50
N LYS A 14 2.27 -11.38 -10.73
CA LYS A 14 2.52 -9.96 -10.98
C LYS A 14 1.39 -9.05 -10.44
N LEU A 15 0.14 -9.50 -10.55
CA LEU A 15 -1.00 -8.79 -9.99
C LEU A 15 -0.94 -8.79 -8.45
N SER A 16 -0.68 -9.94 -7.84
CA SER A 16 -0.52 -10.08 -6.39
C SER A 16 0.54 -9.13 -5.83
N ASP A 17 1.69 -9.05 -6.51
CA ASP A 17 2.78 -8.16 -6.12
C ASP A 17 2.41 -6.68 -6.27
N GLN A 18 1.77 -6.31 -7.38
CA GLN A 18 1.35 -4.94 -7.65
C GLN A 18 0.35 -4.43 -6.59
N TYR A 19 -0.55 -5.32 -6.16
CA TYR A 19 -1.61 -5.02 -5.19
C TYR A 19 -1.23 -5.43 -3.75
N GLU A 20 0.03 -5.80 -3.50
CA GLU A 20 0.54 -6.22 -2.19
C GLU A 20 -0.40 -7.18 -1.45
N CYS A 21 -0.95 -8.17 -2.17
CA CYS A 21 -1.99 -9.06 -1.63
C CYS A 21 -1.50 -9.84 -0.42
N ASP A 22 -0.24 -10.28 -0.40
CA ASP A 22 0.32 -10.99 0.77
C ASP A 22 0.36 -10.10 2.01
N ARG A 23 0.83 -8.86 1.90
CA ARG A 23 0.80 -7.89 3.01
C ARG A 23 -0.62 -7.59 3.47
N THR A 24 -1.56 -7.56 2.53
CA THR A 24 -2.99 -7.37 2.84
C THR A 24 -3.50 -8.54 3.68
N LEU A 25 -3.23 -9.78 3.27
CA LEU A 25 -3.61 -10.98 4.02
C LEU A 25 -2.93 -11.07 5.39
N ASP A 26 -1.63 -10.78 5.46
CA ASP A 26 -0.90 -10.75 6.73
C ASP A 26 -1.52 -9.73 7.70
N THR A 27 -1.91 -8.56 7.19
CA THR A 27 -2.57 -7.51 7.99
C THR A 27 -3.93 -7.96 8.50
N ILE A 28 -4.73 -8.61 7.65
CA ILE A 28 -6.04 -9.16 8.01
C ILE A 28 -5.88 -10.23 9.11
N GLU A 29 -4.97 -11.18 8.91
CA GLU A 29 -4.73 -12.30 9.81
C GLU A 29 -4.18 -11.84 11.17
N CYS A 30 -3.17 -10.96 11.19
CA CYS A 30 -2.56 -10.48 12.43
C CYS A 30 -3.49 -9.63 13.30
N ASN A 31 -4.50 -8.98 12.71
CA ASN A 31 -5.41 -8.09 13.43
C ASN A 31 -6.84 -8.67 13.59
N GLY A 32 -7.12 -9.83 12.99
CA GLY A 32 -8.43 -10.47 13.08
C GLY A 32 -9.55 -9.74 12.32
N TYR A 33 -9.22 -9.00 11.26
CA TYR A 33 -10.23 -8.35 10.42
C TYR A 33 -11.04 -9.40 9.65
N CYS A 34 -12.37 -9.24 9.61
CA CYS A 34 -13.29 -10.23 9.06
C CYS A 34 -14.13 -9.66 7.91
N ARG A 35 -14.25 -8.34 7.78
CA ARG A 35 -15.08 -7.68 6.76
C ARG A 35 -14.27 -6.56 6.11
N VAL A 36 -13.67 -6.87 4.97
CA VAL A 36 -12.67 -6.02 4.33
C VAL A 36 -13.28 -5.31 3.14
N ALA A 37 -13.34 -3.98 3.19
CA ALA A 37 -13.71 -3.16 2.05
C ALA A 37 -12.49 -2.85 1.19
N LEU A 38 -12.59 -3.09 -0.11
CA LEU A 38 -11.55 -2.86 -1.11
C LEU A 38 -11.94 -1.64 -1.94
N GLN A 39 -11.19 -0.56 -1.82
CA GLN A 39 -11.41 0.67 -2.55
C GLN A 39 -10.34 0.83 -3.62
N PHE A 40 -10.77 0.91 -4.89
CA PHE A 40 -9.88 1.07 -6.04
C PHE A 40 -10.15 2.41 -6.72
N PRO A 41 -9.13 3.12 -7.21
CA PRO A 41 -9.33 4.23 -8.11
C PRO A 41 -9.78 3.71 -9.49
N ASP A 42 -10.41 4.58 -10.27
CA ASP A 42 -11.04 4.24 -11.55
C ASP A 42 -10.10 3.49 -12.50
N GLU A 43 -8.84 3.91 -12.59
CA GLU A 43 -7.81 3.29 -13.43
C GLU A 43 -7.47 1.83 -13.05
N MET A 44 -7.77 1.44 -11.80
CA MET A 44 -7.49 0.12 -11.23
C MET A 44 -8.76 -0.75 -11.09
N LEU A 45 -9.96 -0.20 -11.26
CA LEU A 45 -11.23 -0.95 -11.12
C LEU A 45 -11.32 -2.19 -12.02
N LYS A 46 -10.69 -2.16 -13.20
CA LYS A 46 -10.63 -3.30 -14.13
C LYS A 46 -10.01 -4.57 -13.49
N ASP A 47 -9.15 -4.40 -12.50
CA ASP A 47 -8.46 -5.50 -11.82
C ASP A 47 -9.19 -5.95 -10.55
N ALA A 48 -10.13 -5.14 -10.04
CA ALA A 48 -10.80 -5.36 -8.75
C ALA A 48 -11.43 -6.76 -8.60
N PRO A 49 -12.14 -7.34 -9.60
CA PRO A 49 -12.68 -8.69 -9.48
C PRO A 49 -11.59 -9.75 -9.29
N ARG A 50 -10.44 -9.60 -9.99
CA ARG A 50 -9.34 -10.56 -9.92
C ARG A 50 -8.59 -10.47 -8.59
N VAL A 51 -8.34 -9.25 -8.11
CA VAL A 51 -7.71 -9.00 -6.81
C VAL A 51 -8.58 -9.57 -5.69
N CYS A 52 -9.88 -9.25 -5.70
CA CYS A 52 -10.85 -9.76 -4.72
C CYS A 52 -10.90 -11.30 -4.72
N GLN A 53 -11.00 -11.93 -5.90
CA GLN A 53 -11.00 -13.39 -6.02
C GLN A 53 -9.69 -14.01 -5.53
N PHE A 54 -8.54 -13.37 -5.81
CA PHE A 54 -7.25 -13.84 -5.34
C PHE A 54 -7.15 -13.81 -3.82
N LEU A 55 -7.53 -12.69 -3.19
CA LEU A 55 -7.53 -12.55 -1.73
C LEU A 55 -8.42 -13.61 -1.06
N MET A 56 -9.65 -13.80 -1.57
CA MET A 56 -10.54 -14.86 -1.10
C MET A 56 -9.91 -16.25 -1.21
N ALA A 57 -9.34 -16.59 -2.38
CA ALA A 57 -8.76 -17.90 -2.62
C ALA A 57 -7.52 -18.17 -1.74
N GLN A 58 -6.62 -17.17 -1.62
CA GLN A 58 -5.42 -17.29 -0.80
C GLN A 58 -5.75 -17.35 0.68
N SER A 59 -6.72 -16.57 1.17
CA SER A 59 -7.17 -16.65 2.55
C SER A 59 -7.66 -18.06 2.92
N LYS A 60 -8.49 -18.69 2.07
CA LYS A 60 -8.92 -20.09 2.25
C LYS A 60 -7.74 -21.06 2.32
N ILE A 61 -6.76 -20.90 1.44
CA ILE A 61 -5.56 -21.75 1.41
C ILE A 61 -4.74 -21.59 2.70
N ARG A 62 -4.52 -20.36 3.15
CA ARG A 62 -3.78 -20.04 4.39
C ARG A 62 -4.47 -20.62 5.61
N GLN A 63 -5.79 -20.43 5.75
CA GLN A 63 -6.58 -21.01 6.84
C GLN A 63 -6.56 -22.54 6.86
N LYS A 64 -6.66 -23.19 5.70
CA LYS A 64 -6.57 -24.66 5.61
C LYS A 64 -5.21 -25.16 6.11
N ARG A 65 -4.12 -24.51 5.67
CA ARG A 65 -2.76 -24.84 6.10
C ARG A 65 -2.55 -24.63 7.59
N GLU A 66 -3.19 -23.62 8.18
CA GLU A 66 -3.12 -23.37 9.62
C GLU A 66 -3.86 -24.42 10.43
N LYS A 67 -5.09 -24.80 10.03
CA LYS A 67 -5.85 -25.90 10.64
C LYS A 67 -5.14 -27.25 10.57
N GLU A 68 -4.35 -27.49 9.52
CA GLU A 68 -3.51 -28.69 9.40
C GLU A 68 -2.28 -28.66 10.33
N ARG A 69 -1.79 -27.46 10.70
CA ARG A 69 -0.59 -27.29 11.55
C ARG A 69 -0.92 -27.20 13.04
N GLN A 70 -2.02 -26.58 13.41
CA GLN A 70 -2.43 -26.38 14.81
C GLN A 70 -3.71 -27.19 15.07
N HIS A 71 -3.60 -28.16 15.99
CA HIS A 71 -4.70 -29.06 16.39
C HIS A 71 -5.68 -28.39 17.38
N ASP A 72 -5.52 -27.09 17.63
CA ASP A 72 -6.36 -26.30 18.52
C ASP A 72 -7.13 -25.27 17.70
N VAL A 73 -8.46 -25.39 17.70
CA VAL A 73 -9.36 -24.74 16.77
C VAL A 73 -9.82 -23.42 17.38
N SER A 74 -9.03 -22.35 17.21
CA SER A 74 -9.61 -21.01 17.27
C SER A 74 -10.54 -20.85 16.06
N GLU A 75 -11.77 -20.41 16.32
CA GLU A 75 -12.80 -20.17 15.30
C GLU A 75 -12.46 -18.90 14.51
N HIS A 76 -11.41 -18.97 13.68
CA HIS A 76 -11.07 -17.89 12.76
C HIS A 76 -12.13 -17.85 11.66
N THR A 77 -12.88 -16.75 11.64
CA THR A 77 -13.87 -16.48 10.60
C THR A 77 -13.16 -16.19 9.29
N GLU A 78 -13.67 -16.75 8.19
CA GLU A 78 -13.16 -16.43 6.85
C GLU A 78 -13.44 -14.96 6.53
N PRO A 79 -12.42 -14.16 6.14
CA PRO A 79 -12.64 -12.76 5.81
C PRO A 79 -13.52 -12.64 4.57
N LEU A 80 -14.53 -11.77 4.66
CA LEU A 80 -15.39 -11.37 3.57
C LEU A 80 -14.82 -10.12 2.92
N PHE A 81 -14.68 -10.13 1.59
CA PHE A 81 -14.17 -8.99 0.83
C PHE A 81 -15.27 -8.34 0.01
N PHE A 82 -15.33 -7.00 0.03
CA PHE A 82 -16.31 -6.20 -0.69
C PHE A 82 -15.59 -5.17 -1.56
N VAL A 83 -15.96 -5.03 -2.83
CA VAL A 83 -15.43 -3.95 -3.68
C VAL A 83 -16.35 -2.73 -3.54
N ILE A 84 -15.80 -1.59 -3.14
CA ILE A 84 -16.55 -0.32 -3.08
C ILE A 84 -16.75 0.20 -4.50
N GLY A 85 -17.98 0.59 -4.84
CA GLY A 85 -18.37 1.01 -6.18
C GLY A 85 -18.43 2.52 -6.42
N ASP A 86 -18.28 3.36 -5.39
CA ASP A 86 -18.41 4.82 -5.49
C ASP A 86 -17.05 5.51 -5.41
N THR A 87 -16.44 5.84 -6.55
CA THR A 87 -15.19 6.62 -6.62
C THR A 87 -15.23 7.75 -7.64
N SER A 88 -16.41 8.16 -8.10
CA SER A 88 -16.56 9.09 -9.24
C SER A 88 -15.99 10.50 -8.98
N TYR A 89 -15.80 10.89 -7.72
CA TYR A 89 -15.11 12.12 -7.32
C TYR A 89 -14.28 11.86 -6.06
N GLY A 90 -12.97 12.06 -6.12
CA GLY A 90 -12.09 11.91 -4.94
C GLY A 90 -11.59 10.49 -4.70
N SER A 91 -11.13 9.80 -5.74
CA SER A 91 -10.49 8.48 -5.64
C SER A 91 -9.29 8.41 -4.69
N CYS A 92 -8.75 9.57 -4.28
CA CYS A 92 -7.66 9.68 -3.31
C CYS A 92 -8.09 9.69 -1.84
N CYS A 93 -9.39 9.83 -1.55
CA CYS A 93 -9.93 9.83 -0.19
C CYS A 93 -10.48 8.46 0.16
N VAL A 94 -10.38 8.08 1.43
CA VAL A 94 -11.00 6.85 1.94
C VAL A 94 -12.50 7.05 2.06
N ASP A 95 -13.30 6.16 1.47
CA ASP A 95 -14.76 6.18 1.63
C ASP A 95 -15.19 5.38 2.87
N GLU A 96 -15.08 6.03 4.04
CA GLU A 96 -15.49 5.45 5.32
C GLU A 96 -17.01 5.18 5.36
N VAL A 97 -17.83 5.94 4.63
CA VAL A 97 -19.29 5.81 4.67
C VAL A 97 -19.74 4.57 3.90
N ALA A 98 -19.22 4.36 2.70
CA ALA A 98 -19.52 3.13 1.93
C ALA A 98 -19.00 1.89 2.67
N ALA A 99 -17.80 1.96 3.25
CA ALA A 99 -17.25 0.86 4.04
C ALA A 99 -18.12 0.54 5.28
N GLN A 100 -18.63 1.55 5.98
CA GLN A 100 -19.53 1.36 7.12
C GLN A 100 -20.87 0.73 6.74
N HIS A 101 -21.46 1.08 5.59
CA HIS A 101 -22.69 0.42 5.11
C HIS A 101 -22.49 -1.07 4.79
N LEU A 102 -21.24 -1.49 4.58
CA LEU A 102 -20.84 -2.88 4.41
C LEU A 102 -20.44 -3.53 5.74
N ASP A 103 -20.64 -2.86 6.87
CA ASP A 103 -20.14 -3.27 8.18
C ASP A 103 -18.65 -3.69 8.12
N ALA A 104 -17.85 -2.99 7.32
CA ALA A 104 -16.43 -3.31 7.17
C ALA A 104 -15.67 -2.95 8.45
N ASP A 105 -14.71 -3.79 8.83
CA ASP A 105 -13.79 -3.56 9.95
C ASP A 105 -12.39 -3.14 9.49
N LEU A 106 -12.12 -3.18 8.18
CA LEU A 106 -10.91 -2.65 7.54
C LEU A 106 -11.23 -2.09 6.15
N VAL A 107 -10.62 -0.97 5.79
CA VAL A 107 -10.55 -0.51 4.40
C VAL A 107 -9.15 -0.74 3.83
N VAL A 108 -9.06 -1.40 2.68
CA VAL A 108 -7.84 -1.44 1.86
C VAL A 108 -8.01 -0.43 0.75
N HIS A 109 -7.24 0.65 0.81
CA HIS A 109 -7.27 1.74 -0.16
C HIS A 109 -6.10 1.62 -1.12
N TYR A 110 -6.38 1.32 -2.39
CA TYR A 110 -5.39 1.11 -3.43
C TYR A 110 -5.05 2.41 -4.17
N GLY A 111 -3.82 2.52 -4.67
CA GLY A 111 -3.41 3.59 -5.58
C GLY A 111 -3.07 4.91 -4.88
N HIS A 112 -3.29 6.03 -5.56
CA HIS A 112 -2.97 7.34 -5.02
C HIS A 112 -3.90 7.70 -3.86
N ALA A 113 -3.35 8.23 -2.76
CA ALA A 113 -4.11 8.66 -1.59
C ALA A 113 -3.73 10.08 -1.18
N CYS A 114 -4.72 10.86 -0.73
CA CYS A 114 -4.48 12.16 -0.12
C CYS A 114 -3.96 12.04 1.33
N LEU A 115 -4.08 10.85 1.93
CA LEU A 115 -3.75 10.57 3.34
C LEU A 115 -4.47 11.51 4.31
N SER A 116 -5.67 11.97 3.94
CA SER A 116 -6.54 12.68 4.87
C SER A 116 -6.81 11.77 6.08
N PRO A 117 -6.80 12.32 7.31
CA PRO A 117 -7.07 11.55 8.52
C PRO A 117 -8.41 10.80 8.43
N THR A 118 -8.42 9.55 8.89
CA THR A 118 -9.62 8.72 9.02
C THR A 118 -10.03 8.63 10.48
N SER A 119 -11.33 8.51 10.75
CA SER A 119 -11.88 8.62 12.12
C SER A 119 -12.77 7.46 12.53
N ARG A 120 -13.14 6.59 11.60
CA ARG A 120 -14.17 5.57 11.81
C ARG A 120 -13.62 4.17 11.63
N LEU A 121 -12.73 3.99 10.65
CA LEU A 121 -12.21 2.68 10.29
C LEU A 121 -10.69 2.70 10.16
N PRO A 122 -10.01 1.60 10.52
CA PRO A 122 -8.61 1.42 10.19
C PRO A 122 -8.46 1.30 8.67
N VAL A 123 -7.34 1.82 8.16
CA VAL A 123 -7.06 1.84 6.72
C VAL A 123 -5.68 1.26 6.45
N LEU A 124 -5.63 0.26 5.57
CA LEU A 124 -4.42 -0.22 4.93
C LEU A 124 -4.26 0.47 3.57
N TYR A 125 -3.22 1.28 3.43
CA TYR A 125 -2.88 1.91 2.15
C TYR A 125 -1.95 1.02 1.32
N VAL A 126 -2.28 0.83 0.05
CA VAL A 126 -1.49 0.09 -0.93
C VAL A 126 -1.26 0.97 -2.17
N PHE A 127 -0.15 1.70 -2.21
CA PHE A 127 0.12 2.67 -3.27
C PHE A 127 0.57 2.06 -4.60
N GLY A 128 0.86 0.75 -4.60
CA GLY A 128 1.50 0.06 -5.71
C GLY A 128 2.98 0.41 -5.84
N ARG A 129 3.65 -0.21 -6.83
CA ARG A 129 5.08 -0.03 -7.07
C ARG A 129 5.32 0.30 -8.54
N LYS A 130 5.78 1.53 -8.81
CA LYS A 130 6.22 1.90 -10.16
C LYS A 130 7.70 1.52 -10.34
N PRO A 131 8.05 0.70 -11.35
CA PRO A 131 9.43 0.37 -11.62
C PRO A 131 10.19 1.60 -12.12
N LEU A 132 11.49 1.66 -11.81
CA LEU A 132 12.39 2.64 -12.41
C LEU A 132 12.82 2.14 -13.79
N THR A 133 12.88 3.05 -14.78
CA THR A 133 13.33 2.74 -16.14
C THR A 133 14.84 2.73 -16.28
N GLN A 134 15.56 3.26 -15.28
CA GLN A 134 17.01 3.37 -15.22
C GLN A 134 17.53 2.75 -13.93
N THR A 135 18.83 2.45 -13.88
CA THR A 135 19.46 1.92 -12.66
C THR A 135 19.45 2.96 -11.55
N LEU A 136 19.39 2.49 -10.30
CA LEU A 136 19.53 3.33 -9.11
C LEU A 136 20.76 4.24 -9.20
N GLN A 137 21.90 3.67 -9.64
CA GLN A 137 23.14 4.41 -9.83
C GLN A 137 22.98 5.57 -10.82
N ALA A 138 22.41 5.32 -12.00
CA ALA A 138 22.28 6.33 -13.04
C ALA A 138 21.35 7.48 -12.59
N ILE A 139 20.26 7.14 -11.91
CA ILE A 139 19.32 8.13 -11.36
C ILE A 139 20.01 8.95 -10.28
N ALA A 140 20.68 8.31 -9.32
CA ALA A 140 21.38 9.00 -8.24
C ALA A 140 22.49 9.92 -8.78
N THR A 141 23.25 9.49 -9.79
CA THR A 141 24.28 10.33 -10.44
C THR A 141 23.66 11.53 -11.14
N CYS A 142 22.58 11.34 -11.90
CA CYS A 142 21.88 12.43 -12.58
C CYS A 142 21.33 13.47 -11.59
N LEU A 143 20.67 13.01 -10.51
CA LEU A 143 20.11 13.89 -9.49
C LEU A 143 21.21 14.62 -8.70
N SER A 144 22.27 13.91 -8.30
CA SER A 144 23.38 14.49 -7.52
C SER A 144 24.13 15.55 -8.31
N THR A 145 24.46 15.27 -9.58
CA THR A 145 25.14 16.25 -10.46
C THR A 145 24.27 17.47 -10.72
N THR A 146 22.96 17.27 -10.96
CA THR A 146 22.00 18.37 -11.14
C THR A 146 21.86 19.21 -9.88
N LEU A 147 21.80 18.58 -8.70
CA LEU A 147 21.70 19.26 -7.42
C LEU A 147 22.91 20.17 -7.17
N LEU A 148 24.12 19.64 -7.33
CA LEU A 148 25.37 20.40 -7.15
C LEU A 148 25.52 21.54 -8.17
N ALA A 149 25.03 21.35 -9.40
CA ALA A 149 25.06 22.39 -10.42
C ALA A 149 24.08 23.54 -10.16
N ARG A 150 22.99 23.28 -9.43
CA ARG A 150 21.87 24.23 -9.28
C ARG A 150 21.73 24.83 -7.89
N SER A 151 22.35 24.25 -6.88
CA SER A 151 22.19 24.66 -5.49
C SER A 151 23.52 24.67 -4.74
N LYS A 152 23.64 25.60 -3.79
CA LYS A 152 24.73 25.64 -2.80
C LYS A 152 24.24 25.23 -1.41
N GLU A 153 22.98 24.81 -1.30
CA GLU A 153 22.39 24.38 -0.05
C GLU A 153 23.02 23.08 0.44
N LYS A 154 23.17 22.97 1.76
CA LYS A 154 23.76 21.79 2.41
C LYS A 154 22.75 20.68 2.66
N ARG A 155 21.46 20.94 2.44
CA ARG A 155 20.38 19.99 2.69
C ARG A 155 19.40 20.01 1.52
N ALA A 156 19.01 18.83 1.06
CA ALA A 156 18.01 18.65 0.03
C ALA A 156 16.97 17.60 0.45
N PHE A 157 15.73 17.82 0.06
CA PHE A 157 14.64 16.88 0.27
C PHE A 157 14.16 16.31 -1.08
N LEU A 158 14.07 14.99 -1.19
CA LEU A 158 13.43 14.33 -2.33
C LEU A 158 11.94 14.17 -2.04
N PHE A 159 11.14 14.88 -2.81
CA PHE A 159 9.70 14.65 -2.92
C PHE A 159 9.43 13.73 -4.10
N TYR A 160 8.43 12.86 -3.97
CA TYR A 160 8.13 11.81 -4.95
C TYR A 160 6.66 11.42 -4.90
N GLU A 161 6.17 10.77 -5.96
CA GLU A 161 4.84 10.16 -5.96
C GLU A 161 4.80 8.91 -5.09
N LEU A 162 3.67 8.64 -4.41
CA LEU A 162 3.50 7.51 -3.48
C LEU A 162 3.91 6.15 -4.06
N ALA A 163 3.71 5.93 -5.36
CA ALA A 163 4.08 4.69 -6.05
C ALA A 163 5.60 4.42 -6.09
N TYR A 164 6.42 5.41 -5.72
CA TYR A 164 7.88 5.31 -5.59
C TYR A 164 8.36 5.24 -4.13
N GLU A 165 7.46 5.20 -3.14
CA GLU A 165 7.81 5.08 -1.71
C GLU A 165 8.76 3.91 -1.44
N ALA A 166 8.56 2.79 -2.15
CA ALA A 166 9.39 1.60 -1.97
C ALA A 166 10.84 1.76 -2.46
N ILE A 167 11.15 2.75 -3.32
CA ILE A 167 12.45 2.84 -4.02
C ILE A 167 13.21 4.16 -3.80
N ILE A 168 12.52 5.27 -3.54
CA ILE A 168 13.18 6.57 -3.34
C ILE A 168 14.10 6.62 -2.11
N PRO A 169 13.83 5.90 -0.99
CA PRO A 169 14.80 5.79 0.08
C PRO A 169 16.16 5.25 -0.38
N ASP A 170 16.17 4.26 -1.27
CA ASP A 170 17.40 3.69 -1.83
C ASP A 170 18.09 4.67 -2.79
N VAL A 171 17.32 5.44 -3.56
CA VAL A 171 17.86 6.53 -4.40
C VAL A 171 18.55 7.58 -3.53
N ALA A 172 17.92 8.03 -2.45
CA ALA A 172 18.50 9.02 -1.54
C ALA A 172 19.77 8.48 -0.85
N LEU A 173 19.77 7.21 -0.43
CA LEU A 173 20.96 6.55 0.10
C LEU A 173 22.10 6.53 -0.92
N GLU A 174 21.80 6.18 -2.17
CA GLU A 174 22.79 6.13 -3.24
C GLU A 174 23.31 7.53 -3.61
N MET A 175 22.47 8.56 -3.59
CA MET A 175 22.91 9.95 -3.74
C MET A 175 23.88 10.36 -2.62
N ASN A 176 23.54 10.06 -1.35
CA ASN A 176 24.40 10.41 -0.23
C ASN A 176 25.78 9.76 -0.29
N LYS A 177 25.89 8.51 -0.78
CA LYS A 177 27.19 7.87 -1.02
C LYS A 177 28.05 8.64 -2.03
N GLN A 178 27.43 9.20 -3.06
CA GLN A 178 28.14 9.98 -4.08
C GLN A 178 28.48 11.40 -3.61
N LEU A 179 27.76 11.92 -2.61
CA LEU A 179 27.86 13.29 -2.12
C LEU A 179 28.76 13.46 -0.88
N VAL A 180 29.39 12.41 -0.36
CA VAL A 180 30.20 12.41 0.88
C VAL A 180 31.24 13.56 0.97
N GLY A 181 31.80 14.02 -0.16
CA GLY A 181 32.77 15.13 -0.20
C GLY A 181 32.19 16.52 -0.46
N SER A 182 30.89 16.63 -0.73
CA SER A 182 30.23 17.88 -1.16
C SER A 182 29.60 18.69 -0.02
N HIS A 183 29.55 18.11 1.20
CA HIS A 183 28.82 18.67 2.36
C HIS A 183 27.31 18.91 2.12
N VAL A 184 26.72 18.19 1.17
CA VAL A 184 25.28 18.16 0.92
C VAL A 184 24.71 16.85 1.46
N ASP A 185 23.66 16.96 2.27
CA ASP A 185 22.88 15.84 2.78
C ASP A 185 21.52 15.77 2.10
N VAL A 186 21.12 14.56 1.72
CA VAL A 186 19.91 14.30 0.95
C VAL A 186 18.97 13.41 1.76
N THR A 187 17.76 13.90 2.01
CA THR A 187 16.74 13.18 2.77
C THR A 187 15.52 12.91 1.88
N ALA A 188 15.07 11.66 1.81
CA ALA A 188 13.77 11.34 1.20
C ALA A 188 12.64 11.80 2.12
N ALA A 189 11.64 12.50 1.58
CA ALA A 189 10.44 12.91 2.30
C ALA A 189 9.50 11.70 2.54
N ARG A 190 9.91 10.82 3.45
CA ARG A 190 9.21 9.57 3.76
C ARG A 190 7.83 9.81 4.34
N LEU A 191 6.89 8.96 3.96
CA LEU A 191 5.57 8.95 4.55
C LEU A 191 5.63 8.37 5.98
N PRO A 192 5.03 9.03 6.98
CA PRO A 192 4.98 8.52 8.35
C PRO A 192 3.87 7.47 8.50
N LEU A 193 3.92 6.38 7.71
CA LEU A 193 2.86 5.37 7.71
C LEU A 193 3.19 4.24 8.68
N ALA A 194 2.24 3.97 9.58
CA ALA A 194 2.15 2.69 10.27
C ALA A 194 1.64 1.61 9.30
N SER A 195 1.76 0.32 9.67
CA SER A 195 1.26 -0.80 8.86
C SER A 195 -0.23 -0.66 8.54
N VAL A 196 -0.99 -0.09 9.48
CA VAL A 196 -2.39 0.34 9.36
C VAL A 196 -2.50 1.73 9.98
N SER A 197 -3.19 2.66 9.32
CA SER A 197 -3.38 4.00 9.88
C SER A 197 -4.28 3.92 11.11
N PRO A 198 -3.83 4.41 12.27
CA PRO A 198 -4.64 4.39 13.49
C PRO A 198 -5.86 5.29 13.31
N ILE A 199 -6.98 4.90 13.93
CA ILE A 199 -8.16 5.74 14.01
C ILE A 199 -7.80 6.98 14.84
N MET A 200 -7.82 8.16 14.23
CA MET A 200 -7.64 9.39 15.00
C MET A 200 -8.94 9.72 15.73
N PRO A 201 -8.93 9.83 17.07
CA PRO A 201 -10.13 10.17 17.81
C PRO A 201 -10.61 11.57 17.39
N PHE A 202 -11.88 11.64 17.02
CA PHE A 202 -12.54 12.88 16.63
C PHE A 202 -13.04 13.57 17.91
N SER A 203 -12.58 14.79 18.19
CA SER A 203 -13.09 15.54 19.34
C SER A 203 -14.52 16.01 19.09
N GLU A 204 -15.31 16.20 20.17
CA GLU A 204 -16.65 16.81 20.07
C GLU A 204 -16.62 18.23 19.47
N GLU A 205 -15.44 18.86 19.44
CA GLU A 205 -15.19 20.20 18.88
C GLU A 205 -14.84 20.18 17.38
N GLY A 206 -14.86 19.01 16.73
CA GLY A 206 -14.62 18.89 15.29
C GLY A 206 -13.15 18.93 14.88
N GLN A 207 -12.23 18.56 15.79
CA GLN A 207 -10.80 18.51 15.51
C GLN A 207 -10.26 17.08 15.63
N TYR A 208 -9.34 16.72 14.73
CA TYR A 208 -8.56 15.50 14.86
C TYR A 208 -7.54 15.68 15.98
N LEU A 209 -7.59 14.79 16.98
CA LEU A 209 -6.60 14.76 18.05
C LEU A 209 -5.34 14.07 17.52
N ALA A 210 -4.23 14.82 17.49
CA ALA A 210 -2.91 14.37 17.04
C ALA A 210 -2.14 13.63 18.15
#